data_AF-T1GNS5-F1
#
_entry.id   AF-T1GNS5-F1
#
_cell.length_a   1.000
_cell.length_b   1.000
_cell.length_c   1.000
_cell.angle_alpha   90.00
_cell.angle_beta   90.00
_cell.angle_gamma   90.00
#
_symmetry.space_group_name_H-M   'P 1'
#
loop_
_entity.id
_entity.type
_entity.pdbx_description
1 polymer ?
#
loop_
_entity_poly.entity_id
_entity_poly.type
_entity_poly.pdbx_seq_one_letter_code
_entity_poly.pdbx_strand_id
1 'polypeptide(L)' 'MILSEHLVRSDTDCRDYDTDWYRWTIGRLQQVFLMHHEQVQKYSSTLETLLFTGDIDSHILDVFNQFVALRA' A
#
# COMPACT_ATOMS: atom_id res chain seq x y z
N MET A 1 11.12 0.55 -2.01
CA MET A 1 10.50 0.59 -0.66
C MET A 1 10.34 -0.83 -0.14
N ILE A 2 10.31 -1.03 1.19
CA ILE A 2 10.36 -2.35 1.83
C ILE A 2 9.28 -3.35 1.37
N LEU A 3 8.05 -2.88 1.12
CA LEU A 3 6.96 -3.72 0.63
C LEU A 3 7.20 -4.16 -0.81
N SER A 4 7.56 -3.23 -1.70
CA SER A 4 7.88 -3.54 -3.09
C SER A 4 9.09 -4.48 -3.19
N GLU A 5 10.11 -4.30 -2.36
CA GLU A 5 11.28 -5.19 -2.32
C GLU A 5 10.89 -6.61 -1.88
N HIS A 6 10.02 -6.74 -0.87
CA HIS A 6 9.50 -8.04 -0.43
C HIS A 6 8.67 -8.73 -1.51
N LEU A 7 7.80 -8.00 -2.20
CA LEU A 7 6.96 -8.53 -3.28
C LEU A 7 7.81 -9.00 -4.46
N VAL A 8 8.76 -8.18 -4.91
CA VAL A 8 9.68 -8.53 -6.01
C VAL A 8 10.52 -9.76 -5.65
N ARG A 9 11.04 -9.86 -4.41
CA ARG A 9 11.77 -11.04 -3.97
C ARG A 9 10.90 -12.29 -3.93
N SER A 10 9.68 -12.17 -3.39
CA SER A 10 8.75 -13.29 -3.31
C SER A 10 8.38 -13.83 -4.70
N ASP A 11 8.14 -12.92 -5.65
CA ASP A 11 7.89 -13.26 -7.05
C ASP A 11 9.11 -13.96 -7.70
N THR A 12 10.31 -13.40 -7.51
CA THR A 12 11.57 -13.96 -8.03
C THR A 12 11.87 -15.35 -7.48
N ASP A 13 11.64 -15.56 -6.18
CA ASP A 13 11.89 -16.84 -5.50
C ASP A 13 10.75 -17.86 -5.69
N CYS A 14 9.68 -17.51 -6.44
CA CYS A 14 8.44 -18.30 -6.56
C CYS A 14 7.89 -18.73 -5.18
N ARG A 15 7.95 -17.82 -4.20
CA ARG A 15 7.45 -18.02 -2.84
C ARG A 15 6.21 -17.19 -2.60
N ASP A 16 5.38 -17.67 -1.69
CA ASP A 16 4.22 -16.92 -1.24
C ASP A 16 4.65 -15.60 -0.58
N TYR A 17 4.07 -14.48 -1.03
CA TYR A 17 4.35 -13.18 -0.48
C TYR A 17 3.61 -12.95 0.85
N ASP A 18 2.54 -13.70 1.11
CA ASP A 18 1.67 -13.60 2.30
C ASP A 18 2.36 -14.19 3.55
N THR A 19 3.43 -13.52 3.95
CA THR A 19 4.17 -13.82 5.17
C THR A 19 3.60 -13.03 6.35
N ASP A 20 3.85 -13.50 7.57
CA ASP A 20 3.48 -12.73 8.78
C ASP A 20 4.05 -11.30 8.74
N TRP A 21 5.30 -11.15 8.30
CA TRP A 21 5.94 -9.84 8.15
C TRP A 21 5.19 -8.93 7.16
N TYR A 22 4.76 -9.50 6.02
CA TYR A 22 3.97 -8.77 5.02
C TYR A 22 2.62 -8.33 5.61
N ARG A 23 1.88 -9.24 6.26
CA ARG A 23 0.59 -8.94 6.91
C ARG A 23 0.69 -7.85 7.96
N TRP A 24 1.75 -7.90 8.78
CA TRP A 24 2.01 -6.85 9.77
C TRP A 24 2.35 -5.51 9.13
N THR A 25 3.18 -5.52 8.09
CA THR A 25 3.64 -4.28 7.43
C THR A 25 2.51 -3.61 6.64
N ILE A 26 1.73 -4.39 5.90
CA ILE A 26 0.56 -3.87 5.16
C ILE A 26 -0.53 -3.38 6.13
N GLY A 27 -0.74 -4.08 7.25
CA GLY A 27 -1.65 -3.64 8.30
C GLY A 27 -1.22 -2.32 8.96
N ARG A 28 0.09 -2.09 9.13
CA ARG A 28 0.60 -0.79 9.60
C ARG A 28 0.34 0.33 8.60
N LEU A 29 0.47 0.06 7.30
CA LEU A 29 0.12 1.03 6.25
C LEU A 29 -1.36 1.42 6.33
N GLN A 30 -2.25 0.42 6.42
CA GLN A 30 -3.68 0.64 6.63
C GLN A 30 -3.96 1.46 7.90
N GLN A 31 -3.31 1.13 9.01
CA GLN A 31 -3.46 1.87 10.27
C GLN A 31 -3.10 3.35 10.10
N VAL A 32 -2.00 3.68 9.40
CA VAL A 32 -1.60 5.07 9.16
C VAL A 32 -2.66 5.81 8.36
N PHE A 33 -3.21 5.19 7.32
CA PHE A 33 -4.29 5.80 6.53
C PHE A 33 -5.54 6.07 7.37
N LEU A 34 -5.95 5.12 8.21
CA LEU A 34 -7.11 5.28 9.07
C LEU A 34 -6.88 6.31 10.19
N MET A 35 -5.69 6.34 10.79
CA MET A 35 -5.37 7.25 11.89
C MET A 35 -5.19 8.71 11.43
N HIS A 36 -4.66 8.91 10.22
CA HIS A 36 -4.39 10.23 9.64
C HIS A 36 -5.28 10.53 8.44
N HIS A 37 -6.52 10.05 8.48
CA HIS A 37 -7.42 10.05 7.32
C HIS A 37 -7.72 11.45 6.78
N GLU A 38 -7.73 12.49 7.62
CA GLU A 38 -7.95 13.88 7.19
C GLU A 38 -6.78 14.40 6.34
N GLN A 39 -5.55 14.15 6.78
CA GLN A 39 -4.34 14.58 6.07
C GLN A 39 -4.17 13.78 4.78
N VAL A 40 -4.34 12.47 4.84
CA VAL A 40 -4.19 11.59 3.67
C VAL A 40 -5.21 11.95 2.58
N GLN A 41 -6.44 12.26 2.96
CA GLN A 41 -7.45 12.70 1.99
C GLN A 41 -7.10 14.07 1.37
N LYS A 42 -6.61 15.03 2.15
CA LYS A 42 -6.23 16.35 1.63
C LYS A 42 -5.12 16.24 0.56
N TYR A 43 -4.26 15.25 0.69
CA TYR A 43 -3.15 15.00 -0.23
C TYR A 43 -3.41 13.83 -1.19
N SER A 44 -4.63 13.27 -1.26
CA SER A 44 -4.89 12.03 -2.00
C SER A 44 -4.45 12.12 -3.46
N SER A 45 -4.80 13.19 -4.18
CA SER A 45 -4.40 13.39 -5.58
C SER A 45 -2.89 13.53 -5.75
N THR A 46 -2.21 14.17 -4.80
CA THR A 46 -0.74 14.28 -4.81
C THR A 46 -0.07 12.94 -4.52
N LEU A 47 -0.62 12.18 -3.57
CA LEU A 47 -0.16 10.83 -3.22
C LEU A 47 -0.34 9.88 -4.40
N GLU A 48 -1.47 9.93 -5.10
CA GLU A 48 -1.75 9.15 -6.31
C GLU A 48 -0.76 9.47 -7.45
N THR A 49 -0.41 10.75 -7.61
CA THR A 49 0.48 11.18 -8.71
C THR A 49 1.97 10.95 -8.41
N LEU A 50 2.40 11.00 -7.14
CA LEU A 50 3.82 10.99 -6.76
C LEU A 50 4.28 9.72 -6.06
N LEU A 51 3.39 9.03 -5.33
CA LEU A 51 3.75 7.89 -4.49
C LEU A 51 3.03 6.60 -4.90
N PHE A 52 1.73 6.64 -5.15
CA PHE A 52 0.91 5.49 -5.54
C PHE A 52 0.63 5.50 -7.04
N THR A 53 1.69 5.59 -7.84
CA THR A 53 1.59 5.55 -9.31
C THR A 53 1.34 4.12 -9.79
N GLY A 54 0.92 3.98 -11.05
CA GLY A 54 0.67 2.68 -11.69
C GLY A 54 1.90 1.75 -11.79
N ASP A 55 3.09 2.25 -11.45
CA ASP A 55 4.33 1.48 -11.39
C ASP A 55 4.52 0.75 -10.05
N ILE A 56 3.68 1.05 -9.06
CA ILE A 56 3.64 0.32 -7.79
C ILE A 56 2.87 -0.98 -7.94
N ASP A 57 3.32 -2.01 -7.24
CA ASP A 57 2.65 -3.29 -7.16
C ASP A 57 1.16 -3.16 -6.75
N SER A 58 0.29 -3.88 -7.45
CA SER A 58 -1.16 -3.85 -7.27
C SER A 58 -1.60 -4.08 -5.83
N HIS A 59 -0.90 -4.93 -5.07
CA HIS A 59 -1.28 -5.22 -3.69
C HIS A 59 -1.15 -4.00 -2.77
N ILE A 60 -0.18 -3.12 -3.05
CA ILE A 60 0.02 -1.89 -2.28
C ILE A 60 -0.98 -0.83 -2.76
N LEU A 61 -1.20 -0.73 -4.07
CA LEU A 61 -2.17 0.19 -4.66
C LEU A 61 -3.60 -0.11 -4.18
N ASP A 62 -3.98 -1.38 -4.06
CA ASP A 62 -5.31 -1.78 -3.59
C ASP A 62 -5.61 -1.26 -2.19
N VAL A 63 -4.61 -1.20 -1.30
CA VAL A 63 -4.80 -0.65 0.05
C VAL A 63 -5.10 0.85 0.00
N PHE A 64 -4.42 1.59 -0.87
CA PHE A 64 -4.68 3.01 -1.06
C PHE A 64 -6.06 3.24 -1.72
N ASN A 65 -6.39 2.46 -2.76
CA ASN A 65 -7.67 2.53 -3.45
C ASN A 65 -8.84 2.18 -2.53
N GLN A 66 -8.70 1.16 -1.67
CA GLN A 66 -9.69 0.83 -0.64
C GLN A 66 -9.90 1.99 0.33
N PHE A 67 -8.83 2.65 0.76
CA PHE A 67 -8.93 3.83 1.63
C PHE A 67 -9.67 4.98 0.95
N VAL A 68 -9.36 5.27 -0.32
CA VAL A 68 -10.05 6.30 -1.11
C VAL A 68 -11.52 5.95 -1.29
N ALA A 69 -11.83 4.68 -1.61
CA ALA A 69 -13.19 4.18 -1.83
C ALA A 69 -14.07 4.23 -0.58
N LEU A 70 -13.50 4.05 0.62
CA LEU A 70 -14.25 4.18 1.89
C LEU A 70 -14.81 5.60 2.13
N ARG A 71 -14.35 6.60 1.38
CA ARG A 71 -14.76 8.01 1.53
C ARG A 71 -15.22 8.66 0.22
N ALA A 72 -15.40 7.87 -0.84
CA ALA A 72 -15.93 8.30 -2.14
C ALA A 72 -17.45 8.48 -2.11
#